data_AF-A0A963C7F1-F1
#
_entry.id   AF-A0A963C7F1-F1
#
_cell.length_a   1.000
_cell.length_b   1.000
_cell.length_c   1.000
_cell.angle_alpha   90.00
_cell.angle_beta   90.00
_cell.angle_gamma   90.00
#
_symmetry.space_group_name_H-M   'P 1'
#
loop_
_entity.id
_entity.type
_entity.pdbx_description
1 polymer ?
#
loop_
_entity_poly.entity_id
_entity_poly.type
_entity_poly.pdbx_seq_one_letter_code
_entity_poly.pdbx_strand_id
1 'polypeptide(L)' 'RKDDPAFKKAVDDSLMALMKSGEISKIYDKWFMQPIPPTNTRIGLPASEATKAAWASPNDKPMEDYAKK' A
#
# COMPACT_ATOMS: atom_id res chain seq x y z
N ARG A 1 -6.28 16.09 -5.94
CA ARG A 1 -6.13 16.74 -7.27
C ARG A 1 -4.68 16.62 -7.71
N LYS A 2 -4.37 16.72 -9.02
CA LYS A 2 -3.01 16.49 -9.55
C LYS A 2 -1.97 17.51 -9.05
N ASP A 3 -2.40 18.71 -8.68
CA ASP A 3 -1.52 19.81 -8.26
C ASP A 3 -1.81 20.26 -6.82
N ASP A 4 -2.02 19.30 -5.92
CA ASP A 4 -2.29 19.57 -4.50
C ASP A 4 -1.20 18.98 -3.59
N PRO A 5 -0.06 19.68 -3.42
CA PRO A 5 1.06 19.19 -2.62
C PRO A 5 0.71 19.01 -1.14
N ALA A 6 -0.19 19.86 -0.60
CA ALA A 6 -0.61 19.78 0.79
C ALA A 6 -1.41 18.49 1.03
N PHE A 7 -2.35 18.18 0.13
CA PHE A 7 -3.10 16.93 0.18
C PHE A 7 -2.20 15.71 -0.01
N LYS A 8 -1.28 15.74 -0.98
CA LYS A 8 -0.29 14.66 -1.17
C LYS A 8 0.51 14.43 0.11
N LYS A 9 1.06 15.48 0.70
CA LYS A 9 1.85 15.37 1.94
C LYS A 9 1.02 14.76 3.08
N ALA A 10 -0.22 15.19 3.27
CA ALA A 10 -1.08 14.66 4.34
C ALA A 10 -1.36 13.15 4.16
N VAL A 11 -1.59 12.71 2.92
CA VAL A 11 -1.80 11.30 2.60
C VAL A 11 -0.49 10.51 2.78
N ASP A 12 0.63 11.02 2.29
CA ASP A 12 1.95 10.39 2.43
C ASP A 12 2.33 10.22 3.91
N ASP A 13 2.13 11.25 4.73
CA ASP A 13 2.38 11.19 6.19
C ASP A 13 1.51 10.12 6.87
N SER A 14 0.23 10.05 6.50
CA SER A 14 -0.71 9.04 7.04
C SER A 14 -0.29 7.63 6.65
N LEU A 15 0.11 7.42 5.39
CA LEU A 15 0.56 6.13 4.89
C LEU A 15 1.86 5.69 5.56
N MET A 16 2.82 6.62 5.74
CA MET A 16 4.06 6.35 6.46
C MET A 16 3.80 5.95 7.92
N ALA A 17 2.82 6.56 8.58
CA ALA A 17 2.44 6.16 9.94
C ALA A 17 1.91 4.72 9.99
N LEU A 18 1.04 4.34 9.05
CA LEU A 18 0.49 2.97 8.93
C LEU A 18 1.57 1.93 8.60
N MET A 19 2.55 2.31 7.77
CA MET A 19 3.69 1.46 7.43
C MET A 19 4.59 1.25 8.66
N LYS A 20 4.92 2.33 9.38
CA LYS A 20 5.75 2.28 10.61
C LYS A 20 5.09 1.50 11.74
N SER A 21 3.78 1.59 11.89
CA SER A 21 3.03 0.82 12.91
C SER A 21 2.81 -0.64 12.53
N GLY A 22 3.07 -1.01 11.26
CA GLY A 22 2.76 -2.34 10.72
C GLY A 22 1.27 -2.57 10.45
N GLU A 23 0.41 -1.58 10.68
CA GLU A 23 -1.03 -1.66 10.42
C GLU A 23 -1.33 -1.88 8.94
N ILE A 24 -0.48 -1.38 8.04
CA ILE A 24 -0.67 -1.58 6.59
C ILE A 24 -0.71 -3.06 6.20
N SER A 25 0.05 -3.91 6.90
CA SER A 25 0.03 -5.37 6.65
C SER A 25 -1.29 -5.99 7.10
N LYS A 26 -1.88 -5.52 8.20
CA LYS A 26 -3.18 -5.98 8.69
C LYS A 26 -4.32 -5.54 7.77
N ILE A 27 -4.24 -4.31 7.25
CA ILE A 27 -5.18 -3.79 6.27
C ILE A 27 -5.11 -4.63 4.99
N TYR A 28 -3.90 -4.94 4.52
CA TYR A 28 -3.71 -5.82 3.36
C TYR A 28 -4.33 -7.21 3.60
N ASP A 29 -4.06 -7.84 4.75
CA ASP A 29 -4.63 -9.14 5.09
C ASP A 29 -6.17 -9.11 5.07
N LYS A 30 -6.78 -8.10 5.69
CA LYS A 30 -8.24 -7.93 5.71
C LYS A 30 -8.85 -7.88 4.31
N TRP A 31 -8.22 -7.19 3.36
CA TRP A 31 -8.82 -6.97 2.05
C TRP A 31 -8.43 -8.02 0.99
N PHE A 32 -7.28 -8.66 1.13
CA PHE A 32 -6.77 -9.61 0.13
C PHE A 32 -6.75 -11.05 0.62
N MET A 33 -6.66 -11.29 1.93
CA MET A 33 -6.51 -12.63 2.52
C MET A 33 -7.72 -13.08 3.33
N GLN A 34 -8.62 -12.17 3.72
CA GLN A 34 -9.88 -12.51 4.36
C GLN A 34 -11.04 -12.47 3.35
N PRO A 35 -12.17 -13.14 3.64
CA PRO A 35 -13.42 -12.94 2.92
C PRO A 35 -13.89 -11.48 3.01
N ILE A 36 -14.24 -10.88 1.87
CA ILE A 36 -14.68 -9.48 1.82
C ILE A 36 -16.12 -9.34 1.30
N PRO A 37 -16.90 -8.38 1.81
CA PRO A 37 -18.23 -8.06 1.28
C PRO A 37 -18.15 -7.48 -0.15
N PRO A 38 -19.25 -7.57 -0.93
CA PRO A 38 -20.57 -8.08 -0.56
C PRO A 38 -20.72 -9.61 -0.70
N THR A 39 -19.84 -10.27 -1.45
CA THR A 39 -19.98 -11.70 -1.80
C THR A 39 -19.31 -12.63 -0.79
N ASN A 40 -18.68 -12.08 0.25
CA ASN A 40 -17.94 -12.83 1.28
C ASN A 40 -16.92 -13.81 0.68
N THR A 41 -16.26 -13.39 -0.41
CA THR A 41 -15.25 -14.19 -1.11
C THR A 41 -13.87 -13.65 -0.81
N ARG A 42 -12.89 -14.54 -0.65
CA ARG A 42 -11.47 -14.19 -0.44
C ARG A 42 -10.77 -14.00 -1.79
N ILE A 43 -10.03 -12.91 -1.96
CA ILE A 43 -9.19 -12.69 -3.16
C ILE A 43 -8.02 -13.69 -3.21
N GLY A 44 -7.36 -13.92 -2.08
CA GLY A 44 -6.32 -14.93 -1.90
C GLY A 44 -4.96 -14.52 -2.45
N LEU A 45 -4.67 -13.22 -2.52
CA LEU A 45 -3.41 -12.68 -3.02
C LEU A 45 -2.51 -12.28 -1.85
N PRO A 46 -1.46 -13.05 -1.51
CA PRO A 46 -0.50 -12.66 -0.49
C PRO A 46 0.36 -11.48 -0.98
N ALA A 47 0.75 -10.61 -0.05
CA ALA A 47 1.64 -9.49 -0.36
C ALA A 47 2.98 -10.00 -0.90
N SER A 48 3.32 -9.55 -2.10
CA SER A 48 4.61 -9.87 -2.73
C SER A 48 5.79 -9.30 -1.94
N GLU A 49 6.99 -9.81 -2.19
CA GLU A 49 8.22 -9.25 -1.60
C GLU A 49 8.42 -7.78 -1.97
N ALA A 50 8.09 -7.40 -3.21
CA ALA A 50 8.15 -6.00 -3.65
C ALA A 50 7.21 -5.10 -2.84
N THR A 51 5.98 -5.57 -2.56
CA THR A 51 5.00 -4.86 -1.74
C THR A 51 5.49 -4.70 -0.30
N LYS A 52 6.05 -5.76 0.29
CA LYS A 52 6.63 -5.72 1.64
C LYS A 52 7.83 -4.76 1.71
N ALA A 53 8.70 -4.78 0.70
CA ALA A 53 9.84 -3.88 0.59
C ALA A 53 9.40 -2.42 0.47
N ALA A 54 8.32 -2.14 -0.27
CA ALA A 54 7.75 -0.79 -0.39
C ALA A 54 7.20 -0.28 0.95
N TRP A 55 6.64 -1.15 1.81
CA TRP A 55 6.22 -0.76 3.15
C TRP A 55 7.41 -0.50 4.09
N ALA A 56 8.48 -1.28 3.96
CA ALA A 56 9.71 -1.11 4.75
C ALA A 56 10.50 0.14 4.33
N SER A 57 10.46 0.49 3.03
CA SER A 57 11.12 1.66 2.45
C SER A 57 10.13 2.44 1.56
N PRO A 58 9.25 3.26 2.17
CA PRO A 58 8.23 4.01 1.44
C PRO A 58 8.87 4.94 0.40
N ASN A 59 8.31 4.93 -0.82
CA ASN A 59 8.70 5.83 -1.89
C ASN A 59 7.50 6.09 -2.81
N ASP A 60 7.59 7.13 -3.61
CA ASP A 60 6.57 7.51 -4.60
C ASP A 60 7.10 7.43 -6.04
N LYS A 61 8.09 6.55 -6.27
CA LYS A 61 8.69 6.39 -7.60
C LYS A 61 7.65 5.84 -8.58
N PRO A 62 7.57 6.41 -9.80
CA PRO A 62 6.70 5.91 -10.85
C PRO A 62 7.15 4.52 -11.32
N MET A 63 6.22 3.74 -11.89
CA MET A 63 6.50 2.37 -12.35
C MET A 63 7.65 2.34 -13.39
N GLU A 64 7.70 3.37 -14.23
CA GLU A 64 8.69 3.59 -15.28
C GLU A 64 10.12 3.64 -14.74
N ASP A 65 10.32 4.07 -13.49
CA ASP A 65 11.64 4.10 -12.86
C ASP A 65 12.11 2.72 -12.40
N TYR A 66 11.21 1.73 -12.29
CA TYR A 66 11.57 0.35 -11.97
C TYR A 66 11.93 -0.47 -13.22
N ALA A 67 11.45 -0.06 -14.41
CA ALA A 67 11.72 -0.73 -15.69
C ALA A 67 13.10 -0.40 -16.28
N LYS A 68 13.78 0.64 -15.79
CA LYS A 68 15.11 1.09 -16.27
C LYS A 68 16.28 0.24 -15.73
N LYS A 69 16.06 -1.03 -15.42
CA LYS A 69 17.09 -1.91 -14.85
C LYS A 69 17.73 -2.81 -15.89
#